data_AF-W4VMT9-F1
#
_entry.id   AF-W4VMT9-F1
#
_cell.length_a   1.000
_cell.length_b   1.000
_cell.length_c   1.000
_cell.angle_alpha   90.00
_cell.angle_beta   90.00
_cell.angle_gamma   90.00
#
_symmetry.space_group_name_H-M   'P 1'
#
loop_
_entity.id
_entity.type
_entity.pdbx_description
1 polymer ?
#
loop_
_entity_poly.entity_id
_entity_poly.type
_entity_poly.pdbx_seq_one_letter_code
_entity_poly.pdbx_strand_id
1 'polypeptide(L)'
;MIHNEEELVQKVTELGNKSYIFQSYLQSSYGKDLRLNVVGDQVVASMLRQSEHDFRANVTAGGNMYPYQPTDQEKELAVRCSQLIGADFAGVDVLFGENGGTGAM
;
A
#
# COMPACT_ATOMS: atom_id res chain seq x y z
N MET A 1 -8.01 12.91 5.23
CA MET A 1 -7.80 12.03 6.40
C MET A 1 -8.86 12.34 7.43
N ILE A 2 -9.07 11.44 8.39
CA ILE A 2 -9.97 11.65 9.52
C ILE A 2 -9.07 11.81 10.75
N HIS A 3 -9.13 12.95 11.40
CA HIS A 3 -8.21 13.34 12.47
C HIS A 3 -8.81 13.22 13.87
N ASN A 4 -10.14 13.10 13.97
CA ASN A 4 -10.86 13.02 15.23
C ASN A 4 -12.21 12.31 15.05
N GLU A 5 -12.90 12.08 16.17
CA GLU A 5 -14.20 11.41 16.21
C GLU A 5 -15.31 12.19 15.49
N GLU A 6 -15.31 13.52 15.59
CA GLU A 6 -16.31 14.37 14.93
C GLU A 6 -16.23 14.24 13.40
N GLU A 7 -15.02 14.32 12.85
CA GLU A 7 -14.77 14.08 11.42
C GLU A 7 -15.15 12.65 11.00
N LEU A 8 -14.93 11.65 11.87
CA LEU A 8 -15.33 10.27 11.60
C LEU A 8 -16.85 10.16 11.46
N VAL A 9 -17.60 10.70 12.42
CA VAL A 9 -19.06 10.69 12.43
C VAL A 9 -19.61 11.41 11.21
N GLN A 10 -19.05 12.57 10.87
CA GLN A 10 -19.41 13.30 9.66
C GLN A 10 -19.16 12.46 8.41
N LYS A 11 -18.01 11.78 8.32
CA LYS A 11 -17.66 10.98 7.14
C LYS A 11 -18.51 9.72 7.00
N VAL A 12 -18.81 9.04 8.10
CA VAL A 12 -19.74 7.89 8.10
C VAL A 12 -21.13 8.33 7.63
N THR A 13 -21.61 9.48 8.11
CA THR A 13 -22.91 10.02 7.68
C THR A 13 -22.92 10.35 6.19
N GLU A 14 -21.84 10.97 5.67
CA GLU A 14 -21.66 11.29 4.25
C GLU A 14 -21.62 10.03 3.36
N LEU A 15 -20.93 8.97 3.81
CA LEU A 15 -20.81 7.71 3.07
C LEU A 15 -22.13 6.93 3.04
N GLY A 16 -22.96 7.08 4.08
CA GLY A 16 -24.27 6.44 4.18
C GLY A 16 -24.16 4.92 4.10
N ASN A 17 -24.97 4.30 3.23
CA ASN A 17 -25.04 2.83 3.09
C ASN A 17 -23.98 2.23 2.15
N LYS A 18 -22.99 3.01 1.71
CA LYS A 18 -21.91 2.49 0.85
C LYS A 18 -20.98 1.61 1.67
N SER A 19 -20.42 0.56 1.06
CA SER A 19 -19.35 -0.21 1.71
C SER A 19 -18.07 0.61 1.81
N TYR A 20 -17.45 0.61 2.99
CA TYR A 20 -16.19 1.30 3.24
C TYR A 20 -15.32 0.49 4.20
N ILE A 21 -14.02 0.74 4.12
CA ILE A 21 -13.01 0.22 5.05
C ILE A 21 -12.29 1.42 5.64
N PHE A 22 -12.20 1.46 6.97
CA PHE A 22 -11.30 2.36 7.67
C PHE A 22 -10.03 1.59 8.03
N GLN A 23 -8.89 2.24 7.88
CA GLN A 23 -7.59 1.69 8.26
C GLN A 23 -6.84 2.69 9.12
N SER A 24 -5.96 2.17 9.97
CA SER A 24 -5.01 3.01 10.70
C SER A 24 -4.12 3.76 9.72
N TYR A 25 -3.90 5.04 10.01
CA TYR A 25 -2.99 5.86 9.22
C TYR A 25 -1.54 5.57 9.60
N LEU A 26 -0.76 5.08 8.64
CA LEU A 26 0.67 4.82 8.80
C LEU A 26 1.48 6.03 8.34
N GLN A 27 1.87 6.90 9.28
CA GLN A 27 2.65 8.10 8.97
C GLN A 27 3.97 7.79 8.27
N SER A 28 4.61 6.66 8.62
CA SER A 28 5.83 6.15 7.98
C SER A 28 5.67 5.86 6.48
N SER A 29 4.43 5.68 6.00
CA SER A 29 4.08 5.49 4.59
C SER A 29 3.44 6.72 3.93
N TYR A 30 3.45 7.88 4.58
CA TYR A 30 2.86 9.06 3.98
C TYR A 30 3.50 9.38 2.63
N GLY A 31 2.69 9.36 1.58
CA GLY A 31 3.13 9.65 0.22
C GLY A 31 4.09 8.61 -0.34
N LYS A 32 4.24 7.42 0.25
CA LYS A 32 5.13 6.39 -0.30
C LYS A 32 4.68 4.96 0.00
N ASP A 33 4.89 4.09 -0.97
CA ASP A 33 4.70 2.64 -0.84
C ASP A 33 5.69 1.87 -1.72
N LEU A 34 5.78 0.57 -1.49
CA LEU A 34 6.50 -0.34 -2.37
C LEU A 34 5.50 -1.10 -3.23
N ARG A 35 5.70 -1.11 -4.55
CA ARG A 35 4.99 -2.02 -5.44
C ARG A 35 5.90 -3.16 -5.83
N LEU A 36 5.49 -4.39 -5.50
CA LEU A 36 6.15 -5.63 -5.90
C LEU A 36 5.26 -6.36 -6.91
N ASN A 37 5.79 -6.62 -8.11
CA ASN A 37 5.08 -7.37 -9.14
C ASN A 37 5.55 -8.82 -9.10
N VAL A 38 4.62 -9.72 -8.83
CA VAL A 38 4.82 -11.16 -8.70
C VAL A 38 4.32 -11.85 -9.97
N VAL A 39 5.12 -12.78 -10.50
CA VAL A 39 4.73 -13.71 -11.56
C VAL A 39 5.00 -15.12 -11.05
N GLY A 40 3.96 -15.95 -10.95
CA GLY A 40 4.05 -17.25 -10.29
C GLY A 40 4.58 -17.11 -8.85
N ASP A 41 5.76 -17.67 -8.60
CA ASP A 41 6.38 -17.70 -7.27
C ASP A 41 7.53 -16.69 -7.10
N GLN A 42 7.63 -15.69 -7.98
CA GLN A 42 8.77 -14.77 -8.00
C GLN A 42 8.35 -13.30 -8.12
N VAL A 43 8.99 -12.44 -7.33
CA VAL A 43 8.97 -10.99 -7.55
C VAL A 43 9.90 -10.66 -8.71
N VAL A 44 9.33 -10.24 -9.84
CA VAL A 44 10.07 -9.97 -11.08
C VAL A 44 10.41 -8.48 -11.26
N ALA A 45 9.69 -7.60 -10.59
CA ALA A 45 9.93 -6.16 -10.62
C ALA A 45 9.46 -5.49 -9.34
N SER A 46 10.17 -4.45 -8.92
CA SER A 46 9.92 -3.73 -7.68
C SER A 46 10.23 -2.26 -7.83
N MET A 47 9.41 -1.41 -7.24
CA MET A 47 9.58 0.04 -7.28
C MET A 47 9.11 0.67 -5.97
N LEU A 48 9.82 1.71 -5.54
CA LEU A 48 9.33 2.67 -4.56
C LEU A 48 8.50 3.71 -5.32
N ARG A 49 7.23 3.86 -4.96
CA ARG A 49 6.40 4.97 -5.44
C ARG A 49 6.43 6.07 -4.39
N GLN A 50 6.57 7.32 -4.82
CA GLN A 50 6.60 8.46 -3.90
C GLN A 50 5.90 9.70 -4.48
N SER A 51 5.04 10.31 -3.68
CA SER A 51 4.40 11.60 -3.95
C SER A 51 4.94 12.66 -2.97
N GLU A 52 5.21 13.86 -3.48
CA GLU A 52 5.64 15.00 -2.65
C GLU A 52 4.46 15.79 -2.06
N HIS A 53 3.25 15.57 -2.56
CA HIS A 53 2.10 16.45 -2.31
C HIS A 53 0.82 15.74 -1.87
N ASP A 54 0.74 14.41 -2.05
CA ASP A 54 -0.41 13.59 -1.67
C ASP A 54 0.04 12.46 -0.74
N PHE A 55 -0.82 12.06 0.20
CA PHE A 55 -0.57 10.89 1.04
C PHE A 55 -0.56 9.60 0.22
N ARG A 56 -1.20 9.59 -0.95
CA ARG A 56 -1.19 8.48 -1.91
C ARG A 56 0.00 8.61 -2.83
N ALA A 57 0.76 7.53 -2.97
CA ALA A 57 1.95 7.46 -3.82
C ALA A 57 1.65 7.09 -5.28
N ASN A 58 0.39 6.88 -5.65
CA ASN A 58 0.00 6.40 -6.97
C ASN A 58 0.56 7.30 -8.08
N VAL A 59 1.21 6.68 -9.09
CA VAL A 59 1.81 7.38 -10.23
C VAL A 59 0.80 8.21 -11.01
N THR A 60 -0.44 7.72 -11.13
CA THR A 60 -1.54 8.43 -11.78
C THR A 60 -1.93 9.74 -11.06
N ALA A 61 -1.52 9.91 -9.80
CA ALA A 61 -1.70 11.12 -9.02
C ALA A 61 -0.46 12.04 -9.01
N GLY A 62 0.53 11.79 -9.88
CA GLY A 62 1.76 12.57 -9.97
C GLY A 62 2.93 12.02 -9.14
N GLY A 63 2.81 10.80 -8.61
CA GLY A 63 3.90 10.13 -7.90
C GLY A 63 5.07 9.76 -8.81
N ASN A 64 6.30 9.94 -8.32
CA ASN A 64 7.53 9.47 -8.94
C ASN A 64 7.79 7.99 -8.62
N MET A 65 8.51 7.32 -9.51
CA MET A 65 8.94 5.92 -9.32
C MET A 65 10.45 5.85 -9.23
N TYR A 66 10.94 5.10 -8.26
CA TYR A 66 12.36 4.83 -8.07
C TYR A 66 12.62 3.31 -8.05
N PRO A 67 13.72 2.84 -8.63
CA PRO A 67 14.14 1.45 -8.47
C PRO A 67 14.27 1.10 -6.98
N TYR A 68 13.75 -0.06 -6.59
CA TYR A 68 13.86 -0.55 -5.22
C TYR A 68 14.27 -2.01 -5.22
N GLN A 69 15.23 -2.36 -4.39
CA GLN A 69 15.65 -3.75 -4.19
C GLN A 69 14.96 -4.30 -2.93
N PRO A 70 13.95 -5.17 -3.06
CA PRO A 70 13.24 -5.70 -1.90
C PRO A 70 14.10 -6.66 -1.12
N THR A 71 13.89 -6.65 0.19
CA THR A 71 14.38 -7.64 1.13
C THR A 71 13.73 -9.00 0.87
N ASP A 72 14.34 -10.07 1.37
CA ASP A 72 13.77 -11.41 1.18
C ASP A 72 12.44 -11.58 1.93
N GLN A 73 12.26 -10.89 3.07
CA GLN A 73 11.00 -10.87 3.81
C GLN A 73 9.86 -10.23 2.99
N GLU A 74 10.14 -9.12 2.31
CA GLU A 74 9.15 -8.45 1.45
C GLU A 74 8.78 -9.30 0.23
N LYS A 75 9.76 -9.98 -0.37
CA LYS A 75 9.51 -10.91 -1.47
C LYS A 75 8.63 -12.07 -1.02
N GLU A 76 8.97 -12.69 0.10
CA GLU A 76 8.22 -13.82 0.66
C GLU A 76 6.77 -13.40 0.97
N LEU A 77 6.58 -12.22 1.56
CA LEU A 77 5.26 -11.67 1.84
C LEU A 77 4.45 -11.48 0.54
N ALA A 78 5.02 -10.86 -0.48
CA ALA A 78 4.33 -10.62 -1.74
C ALA A 78 3.95 -11.91 -2.47
N VAL A 79 4.86 -12.88 -2.55
CA VAL A 79 4.59 -14.19 -3.16
C VAL A 79 3.48 -14.91 -2.40
N ARG A 80 3.54 -14.92 -1.06
CA ARG A 80 2.50 -15.53 -0.23
C ARG A 80 1.13 -14.88 -0.45
N CYS A 81 1.06 -13.55 -0.55
CA CYS A 81 -0.18 -12.84 -0.86
C CYS A 81 -0.73 -13.26 -2.24
N SER A 82 0.12 -13.32 -3.27
CA SER A 82 -0.29 -13.74 -4.62
C SER A 82 -0.86 -15.16 -4.63
N GLN A 83 -0.20 -16.09 -3.92
CA GLN A 83 -0.62 -17.49 -3.81
C GLN A 83 -1.95 -17.65 -3.07
N LEU A 84 -2.16 -16.92 -1.98
CA LEU A 84 -3.41 -16.97 -1.20
C LEU A 84 -4.61 -16.46 -2.00
N ILE A 85 -4.39 -15.49 -2.89
CA ILE A 85 -5.42 -14.95 -3.79
C ILE A 85 -5.61 -15.86 -5.03
N GLY A 86 -4.64 -16.73 -5.32
CA GLY A 86 -4.66 -17.62 -6.49
C GLY A 86 -4.36 -16.89 -7.80
N ALA A 87 -3.53 -15.83 -7.76
CA ALA A 87 -3.21 -15.03 -8.93
C ALA A 87 -1.90 -15.49 -9.59
N ASP A 88 -1.92 -15.71 -10.92
CA ASP A 88 -0.73 -15.99 -11.72
C ASP A 88 0.20 -14.77 -11.86
N PHE A 89 -0.41 -13.58 -11.82
CA PHE A 89 0.27 -12.28 -11.82
C PHE A 89 -0.43 -11.33 -10.85
N ALA A 90 0.33 -10.73 -9.94
CA ALA A 90 -0.19 -9.78 -8.97
C ALA A 90 0.77 -8.60 -8.75
N GLY A 91 0.19 -7.43 -8.55
CA GLY A 91 0.87 -6.28 -7.98
C GLY A 91 0.54 -6.18 -6.50
N VAL A 92 1.52 -6.39 -5.63
CA VAL A 92 1.36 -6.28 -4.17
C VAL A 92 1.90 -4.93 -3.74
N ASP A 93 1.03 -4.13 -3.10
CA ASP A 93 1.40 -2.83 -2.55
C ASP A 93 1.71 -3.01 -1.05
N VAL A 94 2.90 -2.56 -0.64
CA VAL A 94 3.42 -2.74 0.72
C VAL A 94 3.68 -1.38 1.34
N LEU A 95 3.13 -1.20 2.54
CA LEU A 95 3.32 -0.01 3.35
C LEU A 95 4.50 -0.20 4.32
N PHE A 96 5.23 0.88 4.55
CA PHE A 96 6.22 1.03 5.60
C PHE A 96 5.55 1.20 6.97
N GLY A 97 5.88 0.32 7.92
CA GLY A 97 5.46 0.43 9.32
C GLY A 97 6.36 1.36 10.15
N GLU A 98 5.97 1.56 11.41
CA GLU A 98 6.55 2.59 12.30
C GLU A 98 8.01 2.30 12.72
N ASN A 99 8.47 1.05 12.63
CA ASN A 99 9.83 0.63 13.04
C ASN A 99 10.67 0.05 11.88
N GLY A 100 10.35 0.39 10.63
CA GLY A 100 11.05 -0.13 9.45
C GLY A 100 10.66 -1.55 9.04
N GLY A 101 9.77 -2.21 9.80
CA GLY A 101 9.07 -3.40 9.31
C GLY A 101 8.06 -3.03 8.23
N THR A 102 7.87 -3.91 7.25
CA THR A 102 6.91 -3.72 6.15
C THR A 102 5.67 -4.58 6.33
N GLY A 103 4.50 -4.02 5.99
CA GLY A 103 3.21 -4.71 6.00
C GLY A 103 2.52 -4.56 4.66
N ALA A 104 2.00 -5.66 4.11
CA ALA A 104 1.27 -5.64 2.83
C ALA A 104 -0.15 -5.10 3.03
N MET A 105 -0.65 -4.36 2.04
CA MET A 105 -2.08 -3.99 1.92
C MET A 105 -2.75 -4.68 0.74
#